data_AF-A0A0W0IGY8-F1
#
_entry.id   AF-A0A0W0IGY8-F1
#
_cell.length_a   1.000
_cell.length_b   1.000
_cell.length_c   1.000
_cell.angle_alpha   90.00
_cell.angle_beta   90.00
_cell.angle_gamma   90.00
#
_symmetry.space_group_name_H-M   'P 1'
#
loop_
_entity.id
_entity.type
_entity.pdbx_description
1 polymer ?
#
loop_
_entity_poly.entity_id
_entity_poly.type
_entity_poly.pdbx_seq_one_letter_code
_entity_poly.pdbx_strand_id
1 'polypeptide(L)'
;MVDSIGKNSNPSINTAKAVASPTTSPLTRDPSATSNEKLASGKLSSLSVQLSESATRAASRDASLGRTALSEKNSQLTERLVGSSYDANKARHDAEVPQSNDPDRLERAKNATEFVNGSGNNPFSGMSRDQLSLIAYDESGDFTVNEKKSAWLESYRQERIWRQQVVAEGSAEYSATGKLTDFYTSVLDHYKELPAIEQSQYPSSYETRLQGWIDQDFNYKTHTAEGDADAKSLLDKILDPDSAVFTGQGTAGTES
;
A
#
# COMPACT_ATOMS: atom_id res chain seq x y z
N MET A 1 -25.51 -35.75 2.98
CA MET A 1 -24.81 -36.93 3.53
C MET A 1 -23.34 -36.62 3.42
N VAL A 2 -22.74 -36.36 4.59
CA VAL A 2 -21.32 -36.22 4.93
C VAL A 2 -20.44 -37.28 4.24
N ASP A 3 -19.12 -37.18 4.00
CA ASP A 3 -18.01 -36.30 4.38
C ASP A 3 -16.90 -36.56 3.32
N SER A 4 -15.95 -35.63 3.13
CA SER A 4 -14.52 -35.95 3.28
C SER A 4 -13.62 -34.73 3.12
N ILE A 5 -13.04 -34.37 4.26
CA ILE A 5 -12.05 -33.34 4.52
C ILE A 5 -10.67 -33.79 4.02
N GLY A 6 -10.06 -33.02 3.13
CA GLY A 6 -8.64 -33.12 2.79
C GLY A 6 -7.82 -32.12 3.60
N LYS A 7 -7.18 -32.61 4.66
CA LYS A 7 -6.19 -31.86 5.46
C LYS A 7 -4.93 -31.64 4.62
N ASN A 8 -4.46 -30.40 4.51
CA ASN A 8 -3.07 -30.15 4.11
C ASN A 8 -2.34 -29.38 5.21
N SER A 9 -1.20 -29.96 5.57
CA SER A 9 -0.42 -29.71 6.76
C SER A 9 0.34 -28.38 6.69
N ASN A 10 0.32 -27.67 7.81
CA ASN A 10 1.08 -26.46 8.09
C ASN A 10 2.45 -26.85 8.69
N PRO A 11 3.60 -26.47 8.12
CA PRO A 11 4.86 -26.53 8.84
C PRO A 11 5.11 -25.22 9.58
N SER A 12 5.26 -25.35 10.90
CA SER A 12 5.58 -24.34 11.89
C SER A 12 6.68 -23.35 11.44
N ILE A 13 6.39 -22.05 11.51
CA ILE A 13 7.42 -21.01 11.49
C ILE A 13 7.68 -20.58 12.94
N ASN A 14 8.89 -20.90 13.39
CA ASN A 14 9.45 -20.50 14.66
C ASN A 14 9.59 -18.98 14.76
N THR A 15 9.12 -18.44 15.88
CA THR A 15 9.42 -17.11 16.40
C THR A 15 10.93 -16.86 16.50
N ALA A 16 11.45 -15.91 15.72
CA ALA A 16 12.80 -15.39 15.89
C ALA A 16 12.76 -14.00 16.55
N LYS A 17 13.31 -13.98 17.76
CA LYS A 17 13.49 -12.92 18.73
C LYS A 17 14.40 -11.80 18.21
N ALA A 18 14.06 -10.57 18.56
CA ALA A 18 14.85 -9.36 18.34
C ALA A 18 16.28 -9.47 18.88
N VAL A 19 17.26 -8.97 18.12
CA VAL A 19 18.63 -8.73 18.58
C VAL A 19 19.08 -7.33 18.15
N ALA A 20 19.72 -6.66 19.11
CA ALA A 20 20.02 -5.25 19.21
C ALA A 20 21.04 -4.67 18.22
N SER A 21 20.99 -3.34 18.11
CA SER A 21 21.95 -2.45 17.42
C SER A 21 23.39 -2.60 17.90
N PRO A 22 24.38 -2.29 17.05
CA PRO A 22 25.68 -1.79 17.49
C PRO A 22 25.90 -0.33 17.05
N THR A 23 26.24 0.51 18.01
CA THR A 23 26.88 1.82 17.80
C THR A 23 28.40 1.63 17.86
N THR A 24 29.14 2.12 16.85
CA THR A 24 30.46 2.77 16.99
C THR A 24 30.89 3.45 15.67
N SER A 25 31.46 4.66 15.81
CA SER A 25 31.73 5.68 14.77
C SER A 25 33.07 5.48 14.00
N PRO A 26 33.59 6.49 13.24
CA PRO A 26 33.64 6.51 11.78
C PRO A 26 35.05 6.33 11.18
N LEU A 27 35.17 5.77 9.97
CA LEU A 27 36.40 5.90 9.17
C LEU A 27 36.06 6.35 7.75
N THR A 28 36.63 7.51 7.40
CA THR A 28 36.64 8.12 6.07
C THR A 28 37.47 7.29 5.09
N ARG A 29 36.93 7.02 3.90
CA ARG A 29 37.73 6.77 2.69
C ARG A 29 36.92 7.02 1.42
N ASP A 30 37.41 7.97 0.64
CA ASP A 30 36.90 8.40 -0.67
C ASP A 30 37.07 7.33 -1.79
N PRO A 31 36.41 7.51 -2.96
CA PRO A 31 35.97 6.44 -3.84
C PRO A 31 36.98 6.08 -4.94
N SER A 32 37.02 4.81 -5.32
CA SER A 32 37.43 4.43 -6.68
C SER A 32 36.86 3.07 -7.07
N ALA A 33 36.24 3.07 -8.25
CA ALA A 33 35.64 1.95 -8.92
C ALA A 33 36.68 0.92 -9.38
N THR A 34 36.35 -0.37 -9.30
CA THR A 34 36.78 -1.36 -10.30
C THR A 34 35.81 -2.55 -10.33
N SER A 35 35.59 -3.05 -11.53
CA SER A 35 34.52 -3.90 -12.03
C SER A 35 34.75 -5.43 -11.88
N ASN A 36 33.63 -6.13 -11.71
CA ASN A 36 33.21 -7.47 -12.17
C ASN A 36 34.13 -8.69 -12.05
N GLU A 37 33.65 -9.69 -11.29
CA GLU A 37 33.71 -11.13 -11.62
C GLU A 37 32.55 -11.88 -10.93
N LYS A 38 32.16 -13.01 -11.54
CA LYS A 38 30.87 -13.70 -11.40
C LYS A 38 30.92 -14.80 -10.31
N LEU A 39 29.87 -14.82 -9.47
CA LEU A 39 29.29 -15.90 -8.64
C LEU A 39 29.82 -16.22 -7.20
N ALA A 40 28.85 -16.11 -6.28
CA ALA A 40 28.62 -16.90 -5.04
C ALA A 40 29.40 -16.60 -3.74
N SER A 41 28.86 -15.67 -2.93
CA SER A 41 28.54 -15.83 -1.49
C SER A 41 28.25 -14.44 -0.88
N GLY A 42 26.99 -14.16 -0.51
CA GLY A 42 26.63 -13.02 0.35
C GLY A 42 26.52 -11.61 -0.28
N LYS A 43 26.56 -11.44 -1.60
CA LYS A 43 26.39 -10.11 -2.22
C LYS A 43 24.91 -9.84 -2.50
N LEU A 44 24.36 -8.78 -1.89
CA LEU A 44 22.99 -8.32 -2.13
C LEU A 44 22.78 -8.03 -3.62
N SER A 45 21.58 -8.36 -4.15
CA SER A 45 21.21 -7.96 -5.51
C SER A 45 21.12 -6.43 -5.62
N SER A 46 21.33 -5.88 -6.81
CA SER A 46 21.18 -4.42 -7.01
C SER A 46 19.78 -3.94 -6.66
N LEU A 47 18.75 -4.73 -6.98
CA LEU A 47 17.37 -4.44 -6.58
C LEU A 47 17.21 -4.41 -5.06
N SER A 48 17.83 -5.34 -4.32
CA SER A 48 17.79 -5.36 -2.86
C SER A 48 18.41 -4.09 -2.25
N VAL A 49 19.51 -3.61 -2.83
CA VAL A 49 20.15 -2.35 -2.40
C VAL A 49 19.23 -1.16 -2.69
N GLN A 50 18.69 -1.08 -3.91
CA GLN A 50 17.77 0.00 -4.30
C GLN A 50 16.51 0.04 -3.41
N LEU A 51 15.95 -1.13 -3.06
CA LEU A 51 14.81 -1.23 -2.15
C LEU A 51 15.16 -0.77 -0.73
N SER A 52 16.34 -1.13 -0.22
CA SER A 52 16.81 -0.70 1.11
C SER A 52 17.00 0.81 1.21
N GLU A 53 17.59 1.41 0.18
CA GLU A 53 17.78 2.86 0.09
C GLU A 53 16.45 3.60 -0.08
N SER A 54 15.57 3.06 -0.93
CA SER A 54 14.22 3.57 -1.11
C SER A 54 13.40 3.50 0.18
N ALA A 55 13.53 2.43 0.96
CA ALA A 55 12.89 2.30 2.28
C ALA A 55 13.35 3.39 3.26
N THR A 56 14.64 3.71 3.26
CA THR A 56 15.20 4.78 4.10
C THR A 56 14.62 6.14 3.70
N ARG A 57 14.47 6.41 2.40
CA ARG A 57 13.85 7.64 1.90
C ARG A 57 12.36 7.70 2.19
N ALA A 58 11.63 6.60 1.99
CA ALA A 58 10.21 6.51 2.31
C ALA A 58 9.95 6.78 3.80
N ALA A 59 10.74 6.17 4.70
CA ALA A 59 10.67 6.44 6.13
C ALA A 59 10.97 7.91 6.46
N SER A 60 11.97 8.51 5.82
CA SER A 60 12.31 9.93 6.02
C SER A 60 11.20 10.87 5.54
N ARG A 61 10.57 10.58 4.40
CA ARG A 61 9.41 11.30 3.88
C ARG A 61 8.23 11.20 4.83
N ASP A 62 7.88 9.99 5.23
CA ASP A 62 6.69 9.73 6.03
C ASP A 62 6.84 10.28 7.46
N ALA A 63 8.06 10.36 7.99
CA ALA A 63 8.35 11.01 9.27
C ALA A 63 8.34 12.55 9.20
N SER A 64 8.60 13.14 8.03
CA SER A 64 8.71 14.61 7.87
C SER A 64 7.44 15.27 7.35
N LEU A 65 6.53 14.50 6.74
CA LEU A 65 5.30 15.03 6.15
C LEU A 65 4.07 14.63 6.95
N GLY A 66 3.21 15.62 7.21
CA GLY A 66 1.86 15.37 7.71
C GLY A 66 0.98 14.71 6.65
N ARG A 67 -0.13 14.12 7.10
CA ARG A 67 -1.06 13.35 6.26
C ARG A 67 -1.55 14.10 5.01
N THR A 68 -1.87 15.38 5.11
CA THR A 68 -2.29 16.20 3.96
C THR A 68 -1.17 16.32 2.92
N ALA A 69 0.05 16.64 3.37
CA ALA A 69 1.21 16.75 2.47
C ALA A 69 1.59 15.40 1.84
N LEU A 70 1.43 14.29 2.57
CA LEU A 70 1.57 12.94 2.01
C LEU A 70 0.52 12.67 0.93
N SER A 71 -0.72 13.13 1.12
CA SER A 71 -1.81 12.95 0.16
C SER A 71 -1.58 13.73 -1.14
N GLU A 72 -1.15 14.99 -1.01
CA GLU A 72 -0.72 15.82 -2.14
C GLU A 72 0.46 15.18 -2.87
N LYS A 73 1.45 14.69 -2.13
CA LYS A 73 2.62 14.03 -2.71
C LYS A 73 2.26 12.73 -3.44
N ASN A 74 1.37 11.91 -2.89
CA ASN A 74 0.85 10.74 -3.60
C ASN A 74 0.21 11.14 -4.92
N SER A 75 -0.67 12.15 -4.90
CA SER A 75 -1.35 12.65 -6.10
C SER A 75 -0.36 13.12 -7.17
N GLN A 76 0.67 13.87 -6.76
CA GLN A 76 1.73 14.34 -7.66
C GLN A 76 2.54 13.20 -8.27
N LEU A 77 2.89 12.18 -7.47
CA LEU A 77 3.64 11.02 -7.96
C LEU A 77 2.79 10.19 -8.91
N THR A 78 1.53 9.91 -8.55
CA THR A 78 0.61 9.13 -9.38
C THR A 78 0.31 9.83 -10.72
N GLU A 79 0.13 11.16 -10.74
CA GLU A 79 -0.04 11.94 -11.99
C GLU A 79 1.15 11.79 -12.95
N ARG A 80 2.38 11.63 -12.41
CA ARG A 80 3.59 11.39 -13.22
C ARG A 80 3.71 9.96 -13.74
N LEU A 81 2.98 9.00 -13.18
CA LEU A 81 3.04 7.59 -13.58
C LEU A 81 1.91 7.20 -14.52
N VAL A 82 0.70 7.69 -14.25
CA VAL A 82 -0.53 7.25 -14.95
C VAL A 82 -1.45 8.39 -15.34
N GLY A 83 -1.05 9.63 -15.09
CA GLY A 83 -1.80 10.81 -15.48
C GLY A 83 -1.41 11.36 -16.85
N SER A 84 -2.05 12.48 -17.20
CA SER A 84 -1.81 13.20 -18.45
C SER A 84 -0.35 13.62 -18.64
N SER A 85 0.34 13.94 -17.54
CA SER A 85 1.75 14.33 -17.58
C SER A 85 2.69 13.20 -18.02
N TYR A 86 2.35 11.95 -17.68
CA TYR A 86 3.08 10.77 -18.16
C TYR A 86 2.93 10.65 -19.68
N ASP A 87 1.70 10.71 -20.18
CA ASP A 87 1.41 10.51 -21.61
C ASP A 87 2.09 11.58 -22.46
N ALA A 88 2.08 12.84 -22.01
CA ALA A 88 2.78 13.94 -22.66
C ALA A 88 4.30 13.75 -22.75
N ASN A 89 4.89 12.99 -21.82
CA ASN A 89 6.33 12.74 -21.74
C ASN A 89 6.74 11.31 -22.10
N LYS A 90 5.81 10.51 -22.63
CA LYS A 90 6.00 9.07 -22.84
C LYS A 90 7.26 8.73 -23.62
N ALA A 91 7.54 9.43 -24.73
CA ALA A 91 8.74 9.20 -25.54
C ALA A 91 10.05 9.47 -24.76
N ARG A 92 10.03 10.42 -23.82
CA ARG A 92 11.17 10.68 -22.93
C ARG A 92 11.36 9.54 -21.94
N HIS A 93 10.28 9.05 -21.35
CA HIS A 93 10.29 7.93 -20.41
C HIS A 93 10.74 6.62 -21.07
N ASP A 94 10.29 6.35 -22.30
CA ASP A 94 10.71 5.18 -23.07
C ASP A 94 12.21 5.20 -23.43
N ALA A 95 12.83 6.39 -23.48
CA ALA A 95 14.25 6.56 -23.75
C ALA A 95 15.14 6.57 -22.48
N GLU A 96 14.55 6.47 -21.27
CA GLU A 96 15.31 6.45 -20.03
C GLU A 96 16.15 5.18 -19.92
N VAL A 97 17.46 5.34 -19.78
CA VAL A 97 18.41 4.25 -19.51
C VAL A 97 19.03 4.48 -18.14
N PRO A 98 18.97 3.50 -17.22
CA PRO A 98 19.56 3.66 -15.91
C PRO A 98 21.08 3.92 -15.99
N GLN A 99 21.58 4.90 -15.22
CA GLN A 99 23.03 5.13 -15.10
C GLN A 99 23.67 4.01 -14.27
N SER A 100 23.94 2.86 -14.89
CA SER A 100 24.60 1.70 -14.26
C SER A 100 25.24 0.80 -15.30
N ASN A 101 26.30 0.10 -14.89
CA ASN A 101 26.92 -0.97 -15.67
C ASN A 101 26.42 -2.38 -15.26
N ASP A 102 25.47 -2.45 -14.32
CA ASP A 102 24.86 -3.69 -13.88
C ASP A 102 23.89 -4.21 -14.96
N PRO A 103 24.18 -5.36 -15.60
CA PRO A 103 23.35 -5.90 -16.67
C PRO A 103 21.92 -6.19 -16.20
N ASP A 104 21.74 -6.68 -14.97
CA ASP A 104 20.41 -7.04 -14.44
C ASP A 104 19.54 -5.79 -14.27
N ARG A 105 20.13 -4.66 -13.86
CA ARG A 105 19.44 -3.37 -13.76
C ARG A 105 19.06 -2.82 -15.12
N LEU A 106 19.95 -2.91 -16.11
CA LEU A 106 19.67 -2.45 -17.47
C LEU A 106 18.57 -3.28 -18.13
N GLU A 107 18.61 -4.61 -17.99
CA GLU A 107 17.59 -5.50 -18.51
C GLU A 107 16.23 -5.27 -17.83
N ARG A 108 16.21 -5.10 -16.50
CA ARG A 108 14.96 -4.82 -15.78
C ARG A 108 14.30 -3.52 -16.22
N ALA A 109 15.07 -2.44 -16.41
CA ALA A 109 14.52 -1.17 -16.90
C ALA A 109 14.01 -1.29 -18.34
N LYS A 110 14.72 -2.03 -19.20
CA LYS A 110 14.25 -2.36 -20.55
C LYS A 110 12.92 -3.13 -20.49
N ASN A 111 12.83 -4.17 -19.68
CA ASN A 111 11.60 -4.96 -19.51
C ASN A 111 10.44 -4.12 -18.98
N ALA A 112 10.69 -3.18 -18.07
CA ALA A 112 9.68 -2.24 -17.59
C ALA A 112 9.15 -1.35 -18.73
N THR A 113 10.04 -0.81 -19.57
CA THR A 113 9.66 -0.02 -20.76
C THR A 113 8.88 -0.87 -21.75
N GLU A 114 9.32 -2.08 -22.07
CA GLU A 114 8.57 -2.98 -22.95
C GLU A 114 7.16 -3.23 -22.37
N PHE A 115 7.05 -3.56 -21.08
CA PHE A 115 5.78 -3.89 -20.43
C PHE A 115 4.77 -2.73 -20.52
N VAL A 116 5.17 -1.51 -20.16
CA VAL A 116 4.26 -0.35 -20.22
C VAL A 116 3.86 0.03 -21.65
N ASN A 117 4.63 -0.43 -22.64
CA ASN A 117 4.32 -0.32 -24.07
C ASN A 117 3.43 -1.45 -24.59
N GLY A 118 3.01 -2.38 -23.73
CA GLY A 118 2.14 -3.50 -24.09
C GLY A 118 2.86 -4.71 -24.66
N SER A 119 4.19 -4.77 -24.53
CA SER A 119 5.01 -5.91 -24.95
C SER A 119 5.76 -6.50 -23.77
N GLY A 120 5.70 -7.80 -23.52
CA GLY A 120 6.44 -8.41 -22.41
C GLY A 120 5.73 -8.36 -21.05
N ASN A 121 6.42 -8.90 -20.04
CA ASN A 121 5.86 -9.09 -18.70
C ASN A 121 6.32 -7.99 -17.75
N ASN A 122 5.49 -7.68 -16.76
CA ASN A 122 5.88 -6.76 -15.70
C ASN A 122 7.09 -7.34 -14.93
N PRO A 123 8.24 -6.65 -14.89
CA PRO A 123 9.45 -7.16 -14.22
C PRO A 123 9.30 -7.28 -12.70
N PHE A 124 8.21 -6.75 -12.15
CA PHE A 124 7.92 -6.69 -10.73
C PHE A 124 6.78 -7.62 -10.30
N SER A 125 6.27 -8.44 -11.21
CA SER A 125 5.21 -9.40 -10.90
C SER A 125 5.57 -10.31 -9.73
N GLY A 126 4.65 -10.42 -8.77
CA GLY A 126 4.82 -11.27 -7.58
C GLY A 126 5.63 -10.66 -6.44
N MET A 127 6.14 -9.43 -6.56
CA MET A 127 6.67 -8.71 -5.40
C MET A 127 5.57 -8.31 -4.42
N SER A 128 5.95 -8.13 -3.16
CA SER A 128 5.02 -7.67 -2.13
C SER A 128 4.60 -6.22 -2.36
N ARG A 129 3.40 -5.89 -1.88
CA ARG A 129 2.82 -4.54 -1.99
C ARG A 129 3.72 -3.46 -1.38
N ASP A 130 4.42 -3.78 -0.29
CA ASP A 130 5.42 -2.88 0.32
C ASP A 130 6.59 -2.60 -0.61
N GLN A 131 7.18 -3.63 -1.21
CA GLN A 131 8.29 -3.47 -2.16
C GLN A 131 7.86 -2.70 -3.41
N LEU A 132 6.65 -2.97 -3.91
CA LEU A 132 6.08 -2.24 -5.03
C LEU A 132 5.87 -0.76 -4.69
N SER A 133 5.41 -0.45 -3.48
CA SER A 133 5.23 0.92 -3.01
C SER A 133 6.56 1.67 -2.87
N LEU A 134 7.61 1.00 -2.39
CA LEU A 134 8.95 1.58 -2.34
C LEU A 134 9.40 1.99 -3.74
N ILE A 135 9.23 1.13 -4.75
CA ILE A 135 9.60 1.46 -6.13
C ILE A 135 8.70 2.56 -6.70
N ALA A 136 7.39 2.40 -6.63
CA ALA A 136 6.42 3.30 -7.27
C ALA A 136 6.52 4.74 -6.75
N TYR A 137 6.69 4.91 -5.44
CA TYR A 137 6.77 6.23 -4.81
C TYR A 137 8.20 6.67 -4.48
N ASP A 138 9.22 6.00 -5.03
CA ASP A 138 10.59 6.46 -4.89
C ASP A 138 10.76 7.81 -5.60
N GLU A 139 11.36 8.78 -4.91
CA GLU A 139 11.55 10.13 -5.44
C GLU A 139 12.94 10.34 -6.06
N SER A 140 13.84 9.34 -5.95
CA SER A 140 15.19 9.42 -6.49
C SER A 140 15.22 9.03 -7.97
N GLY A 141 16.42 9.08 -8.56
CA GLY A 141 16.71 8.57 -9.90
C GLY A 141 17.08 7.09 -9.95
N ASP A 142 16.90 6.34 -8.86
CA ASP A 142 17.31 4.94 -8.79
C ASP A 142 16.42 4.03 -9.64
N PHE A 143 15.18 4.42 -9.84
CA PHE A 143 14.25 3.75 -10.76
C PHE A 143 13.86 4.69 -11.89
N THR A 144 13.82 4.18 -13.12
CA THR A 144 13.22 4.89 -14.27
C THR A 144 11.73 5.11 -14.05
N VAL A 145 11.13 6.07 -14.75
CA VAL A 145 9.69 6.32 -14.65
C VAL A 145 8.87 5.10 -15.09
N ASN A 146 9.33 4.37 -16.11
CA ASN A 146 8.67 3.14 -16.56
C ASN A 146 8.79 2.00 -15.55
N GLU A 147 9.88 1.90 -14.78
CA GLU A 147 9.97 1.00 -13.63
C GLU A 147 8.94 1.37 -12.55
N LYS A 148 8.88 2.65 -12.15
CA LYS A 148 7.92 3.12 -11.14
C LYS A 148 6.47 2.87 -11.56
N LYS A 149 6.14 3.14 -12.83
CA LYS A 149 4.83 2.84 -13.41
C LYS A 149 4.53 1.35 -13.40
N SER A 150 5.50 0.50 -13.76
CA SER A 150 5.33 -0.96 -13.73
C SER A 150 5.03 -1.46 -12.32
N ALA A 151 5.75 -0.95 -11.30
CA ALA A 151 5.49 -1.31 -9.91
C ALA A 151 4.09 -0.84 -9.44
N TRP A 152 3.69 0.38 -9.80
CA TRP A 152 2.35 0.89 -9.51
C TRP A 152 1.25 0.03 -10.16
N LEU A 153 1.43 -0.36 -11.43
CA LEU A 153 0.47 -1.20 -12.16
C LEU A 153 0.35 -2.61 -11.56
N GLU A 154 1.44 -3.19 -11.06
CA GLU A 154 1.40 -4.47 -10.35
C GLU A 154 0.67 -4.33 -9.01
N SER A 155 0.95 -3.27 -8.23
CA SER A 155 0.23 -2.99 -6.98
C SER A 155 -1.27 -2.83 -7.24
N TYR A 156 -1.64 -2.06 -8.27
CA TYR A 156 -3.04 -1.89 -8.69
C TYR A 156 -3.69 -3.21 -9.13
N ARG A 157 -2.95 -4.09 -9.81
CA ARG A 157 -3.45 -5.42 -10.19
C ARG A 157 -3.73 -6.28 -8.96
N GLN A 158 -2.80 -6.31 -7.99
CA GLN A 158 -2.98 -7.05 -6.74
C GLN A 158 -4.16 -6.51 -5.94
N GLU A 159 -4.28 -5.19 -5.83
CA GLU A 159 -5.40 -4.49 -5.19
C GLU A 159 -6.75 -4.89 -5.79
N ARG A 160 -6.85 -4.91 -7.13
CA ARG A 160 -8.09 -5.30 -7.81
C ARG A 160 -8.52 -6.73 -7.52
N ILE A 161 -7.56 -7.65 -7.45
CA ILE A 161 -7.84 -9.06 -7.14
C ILE A 161 -8.34 -9.17 -5.70
N TRP A 162 -7.63 -8.56 -4.75
CA TRP A 162 -8.03 -8.54 -3.35
C TRP A 162 -9.42 -7.93 -3.16
N ARG A 163 -9.72 -6.79 -3.81
CA ARG A 163 -11.04 -6.16 -3.75
C ARG A 163 -12.16 -7.06 -4.25
N GLN A 164 -11.93 -7.80 -5.32
CA GLN A 164 -12.93 -8.74 -5.84
C GLN A 164 -13.19 -9.88 -4.86
N GLN A 165 -12.13 -10.39 -4.22
CA GLN A 165 -12.23 -11.46 -3.21
C GLN A 165 -13.00 -10.98 -1.97
N VAL A 166 -12.58 -9.87 -1.35
CA VAL A 166 -13.18 -9.37 -0.11
C VAL A 166 -14.65 -8.97 -0.31
N VAL A 167 -15.02 -8.43 -1.48
CA VAL A 167 -16.42 -8.14 -1.81
C VAL A 167 -17.24 -9.42 -1.95
N ALA A 168 -16.70 -10.47 -2.57
CA ALA A 168 -17.39 -11.75 -2.68
C ALA A 168 -17.59 -12.40 -1.29
N GLU A 169 -16.57 -12.35 -0.44
CA GLU A 169 -16.61 -12.85 0.94
C GLU A 169 -17.62 -12.08 1.79
N GLY A 170 -17.61 -10.73 1.74
CA GLY A 170 -18.60 -9.91 2.42
C GLY A 170 -20.03 -10.15 1.93
N SER A 171 -20.21 -10.38 0.62
CA SER A 171 -21.52 -10.73 0.08
C SER A 171 -22.01 -12.10 0.57
N ALA A 172 -21.10 -13.05 0.77
CA ALA A 172 -21.41 -14.35 1.35
C ALA A 172 -21.73 -14.24 2.85
N GLU A 173 -20.94 -13.48 3.61
CA GLU A 173 -21.18 -13.16 5.02
C GLU A 173 -22.57 -12.57 5.21
N TYR A 174 -22.89 -11.49 4.48
CA TYR A 174 -24.19 -10.84 4.53
C TYR A 174 -25.34 -11.82 4.22
N SER A 175 -25.16 -12.67 3.21
CA SER A 175 -26.16 -13.66 2.83
C SER A 175 -26.41 -14.68 3.96
N ALA A 176 -25.36 -15.12 4.65
CA ALA A 176 -25.45 -16.10 5.73
C ALA A 176 -25.96 -15.50 7.05
N THR A 177 -25.46 -14.33 7.44
CA THR A 177 -25.64 -13.78 8.80
C THR A 177 -26.49 -12.51 8.83
N GLY A 178 -26.51 -11.76 7.72
CA GLY A 178 -27.06 -10.40 7.67
C GLY A 178 -26.06 -9.32 8.11
N LYS A 179 -24.81 -9.68 8.39
CA LYS A 179 -23.74 -8.79 8.88
C LYS A 179 -22.65 -8.57 7.84
N LEU A 180 -21.73 -7.65 8.13
CA LEU A 180 -20.54 -7.31 7.32
C LEU A 180 -19.30 -7.11 8.22
N THR A 181 -19.30 -7.74 9.40
CA THR A 181 -18.27 -7.56 10.42
C THR A 181 -16.93 -8.12 9.95
N ASP A 182 -16.93 -9.30 9.31
CA ASP A 182 -15.72 -9.91 8.76
C ASP A 182 -15.20 -9.12 7.54
N PHE A 183 -16.13 -8.61 6.72
CA PHE A 183 -15.80 -7.70 5.61
C PHE A 183 -15.07 -6.44 6.13
N TYR A 184 -15.63 -5.73 7.12
CA TYR A 184 -15.01 -4.52 7.65
C TYR A 184 -13.68 -4.81 8.34
N THR A 185 -13.54 -5.96 8.99
CA THR A 185 -12.27 -6.43 9.58
C THR A 185 -11.21 -6.59 8.49
N SER A 186 -11.54 -7.27 7.39
CA SER A 186 -10.63 -7.47 6.26
C SER A 186 -10.20 -6.14 5.62
N VAL A 187 -11.11 -5.17 5.51
CA VAL A 187 -10.79 -3.82 4.99
C VAL A 187 -9.91 -3.03 5.96
N LEU A 188 -10.13 -3.16 7.27
CA LEU A 188 -9.33 -2.52 8.31
C LEU A 188 -7.90 -3.07 8.33
N ASP A 189 -7.74 -4.39 8.28
CA ASP A 189 -6.43 -5.05 8.23
C ASP A 189 -5.66 -4.61 6.99
N HIS A 190 -6.30 -4.66 5.82
CA HIS A 190 -5.69 -4.18 4.58
C HIS A 190 -5.26 -2.71 4.65
N TYR A 191 -6.09 -1.83 5.25
CA TYR A 191 -5.74 -0.41 5.43
C TYR A 191 -4.49 -0.22 6.30
N LYS A 192 -4.36 -1.01 7.38
CA LYS A 192 -3.21 -0.94 8.31
C LYS A 192 -1.90 -1.39 7.67
N GLU A 193 -1.97 -2.26 6.67
CA GLU A 193 -0.81 -2.71 5.89
C GLU A 193 -0.35 -1.69 4.84
N LEU A 194 -1.15 -0.66 4.52
CA LEU A 194 -0.75 0.35 3.55
C LEU A 194 0.40 1.21 4.10
N PRO A 195 1.36 1.65 3.26
CA PRO A 195 2.33 2.67 3.65
C PRO A 195 1.63 4.01 3.93
N ALA A 196 2.24 4.87 4.74
CA ALA A 196 1.61 6.13 5.19
C ALA A 196 1.20 7.05 4.01
N ILE A 197 1.99 7.07 2.93
CA ILE A 197 1.65 7.79 1.70
C ILE A 197 0.35 7.30 1.04
N GLU A 198 0.01 6.02 1.17
CA GLU A 198 -1.25 5.47 0.64
C GLU A 198 -2.38 5.59 1.64
N GLN A 199 -2.12 5.37 2.94
CA GLN A 199 -3.11 5.64 3.99
C GLN A 199 -3.62 7.09 3.92
N SER A 200 -2.76 8.03 3.54
CA SER A 200 -3.09 9.45 3.39
C SER A 200 -4.22 9.76 2.38
N GLN A 201 -4.52 8.82 1.47
CA GLN A 201 -5.61 8.95 0.49
C GLN A 201 -7.00 8.74 1.10
N TYR A 202 -7.09 8.13 2.27
CA TYR A 202 -8.37 7.89 2.96
C TYR A 202 -8.75 9.11 3.82
N PRO A 203 -9.94 9.18 4.44
CA PRO A 203 -10.19 10.14 5.52
C PRO A 203 -9.35 9.83 6.77
N SER A 204 -9.00 10.84 7.59
CA SER A 204 -8.29 10.61 8.86
C SER A 204 -9.07 9.75 9.86
N SER A 205 -10.40 9.75 9.75
CA SER A 205 -11.32 8.95 10.57
C SER A 205 -11.55 7.53 10.03
N TYR A 206 -10.88 7.12 8.94
CA TYR A 206 -11.19 5.87 8.25
C TYR A 206 -11.03 4.63 9.14
N GLU A 207 -9.91 4.56 9.88
CA GLU A 207 -9.63 3.46 10.80
C GLU A 207 -10.67 3.37 11.92
N THR A 208 -10.91 4.48 12.64
CA THR A 208 -11.90 4.54 13.73
C THR A 208 -13.30 4.22 13.23
N ARG A 209 -13.65 4.63 12.01
CA ARG A 209 -14.96 4.33 11.41
C ARG A 209 -15.11 2.84 11.12
N LEU A 210 -14.09 2.20 10.54
CA LEU A 210 -14.10 0.75 10.31
C LEU A 210 -14.19 -0.02 11.63
N GLN A 211 -13.40 0.38 12.63
CA GLN A 211 -13.46 -0.22 13.96
C GLN A 211 -14.85 -0.07 14.58
N GLY A 212 -15.46 1.12 14.50
CA GLY A 212 -16.82 1.34 15.00
C GLY A 212 -17.86 0.44 14.34
N TRP A 213 -17.75 0.17 13.03
CA TRP A 213 -18.65 -0.77 12.35
C TRP A 213 -18.42 -2.22 12.77
N ILE A 214 -17.17 -2.61 13.04
CA ILE A 214 -16.83 -3.93 13.57
C ILE A 214 -17.41 -4.08 14.98
N ASP A 215 -17.18 -3.11 15.87
CA ASP A 215 -17.62 -3.15 17.27
C ASP A 215 -19.15 -3.14 17.40
N GLN A 216 -19.83 -2.49 16.46
CA GLN A 216 -21.29 -2.48 16.40
C GLN A 216 -21.88 -3.84 16.04
N ASP A 217 -21.15 -4.65 15.27
CA ASP A 217 -21.55 -5.97 14.78
C ASP A 217 -23.00 -5.95 14.24
N PHE A 218 -23.29 -4.97 13.36
CA PHE A 218 -24.65 -4.65 12.96
C PHE A 218 -25.23 -5.71 12.05
N ASN A 219 -26.42 -6.19 12.41
CA ASN A 219 -27.21 -7.06 11.57
C ASN A 219 -28.22 -6.25 10.76
N TYR A 220 -27.93 -6.12 9.47
CA TYR A 220 -28.73 -5.35 8.52
C TYR A 220 -30.06 -6.03 8.15
N LYS A 221 -30.23 -7.32 8.45
CA LYS A 221 -31.51 -8.01 8.22
C LYS A 221 -32.49 -7.76 9.36
N THR A 222 -32.00 -7.79 10.60
CA THR A 222 -32.81 -7.57 11.80
C THR A 222 -32.84 -6.10 12.24
N HIS A 223 -31.98 -5.26 11.66
CA HIS A 223 -31.78 -3.86 12.01
C HIS A 223 -31.35 -3.67 13.49
N THR A 224 -30.48 -4.57 13.98
CA THR A 224 -30.03 -4.56 15.37
C THR A 224 -28.51 -4.54 15.45
N ALA A 225 -27.96 -3.69 16.33
CA ALA A 225 -26.57 -3.77 16.74
C ALA A 225 -26.40 -4.92 17.75
N GLU A 226 -25.59 -5.91 17.40
CA GLU A 226 -25.39 -7.12 18.22
C GLU A 226 -24.07 -7.10 18.99
N GLY A 227 -23.21 -6.11 18.71
CA GLY A 227 -21.92 -5.90 19.35
C GLY A 227 -21.99 -5.08 20.65
N ASP A 228 -20.89 -4.41 20.97
CA ASP A 228 -20.67 -3.81 22.30
C ASP A 228 -21.74 -2.76 22.67
N ALA A 229 -22.06 -2.67 23.96
CA ALA A 229 -23.15 -1.85 24.49
C ALA A 229 -22.95 -0.34 24.23
N ASP A 230 -21.71 0.14 24.15
CA ASP A 230 -21.39 1.52 23.82
C ASP A 230 -21.64 1.86 22.33
N ALA A 231 -21.52 0.86 21.44
CA ALA A 231 -21.85 1.03 20.02
C ALA A 231 -23.36 1.12 19.77
N LYS A 232 -24.19 0.48 20.61
CA LYS A 232 -25.65 0.67 20.63
C LYS A 232 -26.02 2.13 20.91
N SER A 233 -25.32 2.76 21.88
CA SER A 233 -25.51 4.18 22.25
C SER A 233 -25.11 5.15 21.14
N LEU A 234 -24.08 4.83 20.33
CA LEU A 234 -23.71 5.63 19.15
C LEU A 234 -24.74 5.52 18.02
N LEU A 235 -25.32 4.34 17.80
CA LEU A 235 -26.35 4.16 16.79
C LEU A 235 -27.66 4.84 17.16
N ASP A 236 -28.06 4.76 18.43
CA ASP A 236 -29.19 5.53 18.95
C ASP A 236 -28.97 7.03 18.72
N LYS A 237 -27.74 7.53 18.92
CA LYS A 237 -27.41 8.93 18.60
C LYS A 237 -27.38 9.24 17.10
N ILE A 238 -26.98 8.31 16.23
CA ILE A 238 -26.90 8.58 14.78
C ILE A 238 -28.26 8.42 14.08
N LEU A 239 -29.11 7.54 14.59
CA LEU A 239 -30.45 7.25 14.07
C LEU A 239 -31.54 8.14 14.68
N ASP A 240 -31.25 8.82 15.79
CA ASP A 240 -32.12 9.87 16.36
C ASP A 240 -32.04 11.14 15.49
N PRO A 241 -33.13 11.52 14.79
CA PRO A 241 -33.18 12.73 13.97
C PRO A 241 -33.03 14.03 14.77
N ASP A 242 -33.17 14.00 16.10
CA ASP A 242 -32.99 15.15 17.00
C ASP A 242 -31.55 15.24 17.56
N SER A 243 -30.65 14.36 17.14
CA SER A 243 -29.27 14.38 17.65
C SER A 243 -28.43 15.52 17.03
N ALA A 244 -27.70 16.23 17.89
CA ALA A 244 -26.81 17.33 17.51
C ALA A 244 -25.59 16.91 16.67
N VAL A 245 -25.49 15.64 16.28
CA VAL A 245 -24.35 15.08 15.53
C VAL A 245 -24.35 15.57 14.07
N PHE A 246 -25.52 15.95 13.53
CA PHE A 246 -25.66 16.51 12.18
C PHE A 246 -25.94 18.02 12.14
N THR A 247 -26.11 18.69 13.27
CA THR A 247 -26.19 20.16 13.31
C THR A 247 -24.78 20.73 13.23
N GLY A 248 -24.22 20.74 12.03
CA GLY A 248 -23.11 21.62 11.70
C GLY A 248 -23.56 23.06 11.96
N GLN A 249 -23.09 23.66 13.06
CA GLN A 249 -23.09 25.11 13.20
C GLN A 249 -22.14 25.69 12.15
N GLY A 250 -22.63 25.82 10.92
CA GLY A 250 -22.18 26.84 10.01
C GLY A 250 -22.64 28.17 10.57
N THR A 251 -21.80 28.86 11.34
CA THR A 251 -21.99 30.27 11.64
C THR A 251 -21.71 31.07 10.37
N ALA A 252 -22.70 31.13 9.49
CA ALA A 252 -22.84 32.22 8.54
C ALA A 252 -23.30 33.46 9.34
N GLY A 253 -22.33 34.18 9.90
CA GLY A 253 -22.54 35.53 10.42
C GLY A 253 -22.20 36.55 9.35
N THR A 254 -23.19 36.93 8.55
CA THR A 254 -23.23 38.25 7.91
C THR A 254 -23.46 39.30 8.99
N GLU A 255 -22.66 40.35 9.05
CA GLU A 255 -23.14 41.73 9.25
C GLU A 255 -22.03 42.79 9.09
N SER A 256 -22.34 43.75 8.20
CA SER A 256 -21.84 45.13 8.01
C SER A 256 -20.40 45.38 7.55
#